data_AF-A0A4Q8L4M6-F1
#
_entry.id   AF-A0A4Q8L4M6-F1
#
_cell.length_a   1.000
_cell.length_b   1.000
_cell.length_c   1.000
_cell.angle_alpha   90.00
_cell.angle_beta   90.00
_cell.angle_gamma   90.00
#
_symmetry.space_group_name_H-M   'P 1'
#
loop_
_entity.id
_entity.type
_entity.pdbx_description
1 polymer ?
#
loop_
_entity_poly.entity_id
_entity_poly.type
_entity_poly.pdbx_seq_one_letter_code
_entity_poly.pdbx_strand_id
1 'polypeptide(L)'
;MATGLKCWDAAGQQTTNVTDRIPRVVGYQSIAASSSGSVSCPEGEPWYQLSLIGTADPGAPGGSPAPKVTISGQTISWGIPSGGSSTQAATLVFGVF
;
A
#
# COMPACT_ATOMS: atom_id res chain seq x y z
N MET A 1 -8.09 -16.85 -7.24
CA MET A 1 -9.15 -16.62 -6.23
C MET A 1 -10.43 -16.29 -6.98
N ALA A 2 -11.60 -16.69 -6.48
CA ALA A 2 -12.87 -16.41 -7.15
C ALA A 2 -13.05 -14.89 -7.31
N THR A 3 -13.25 -14.45 -8.55
CA THR A 3 -13.46 -13.05 -8.91
C THR A 3 -14.90 -12.67 -8.61
N GLY A 4 -15.10 -12.03 -7.45
CA GLY A 4 -16.32 -11.30 -7.18
C GLY A 4 -17.50 -12.09 -6.60
N LEU A 5 -18.58 -11.36 -6.35
CA LEU A 5 -19.88 -11.88 -5.93
C LEU A 5 -20.89 -11.60 -7.04
N LYS A 6 -21.49 -12.66 -7.59
CA LYS A 6 -22.65 -12.54 -8.47
C LYS A 6 -23.87 -13.07 -7.73
N CYS A 7 -24.91 -12.24 -7.65
CA CYS A 7 -26.22 -12.62 -7.14
C CYS A 7 -27.21 -12.61 -8.30
N TRP A 8 -28.13 -13.59 -8.30
CA TRP A 8 -29.20 -13.71 -9.27
C TRP A 8 -30.54 -13.66 -8.54
N ASP A 9 -31.57 -13.10 -9.19
CA ASP A 9 -32.94 -13.23 -8.71
C ASP A 9 -33.56 -14.59 -9.10
N ALA A 10 -34.79 -14.83 -8.65
CA ALA A 10 -35.53 -16.05 -8.96
C ALA A 10 -35.88 -16.21 -10.45
N ALA A 11 -35.75 -15.15 -11.26
CA ALA A 11 -35.95 -15.17 -12.71
C ALA A 11 -34.63 -15.37 -13.49
N GLY A 12 -33.51 -15.58 -12.78
CA GLY A 12 -32.19 -15.77 -13.36
C GLY A 12 -31.52 -14.48 -13.84
N GLN A 13 -32.08 -13.30 -13.52
CA GLN A 13 -31.45 -12.02 -13.84
C GLN A 13 -30.39 -11.70 -12.79
N GLN A 14 -29.26 -11.15 -13.25
CA GLN A 14 -28.19 -10.73 -12.36
C GLN A 14 -28.60 -9.46 -11.60
N THR A 15 -28.74 -9.56 -10.27
CA THR A 15 -29.13 -8.43 -9.41
C THR A 15 -27.94 -7.68 -8.86
N THR A 16 -26.79 -8.34 -8.70
CA THR A 16 -25.57 -7.73 -8.17
C THR A 16 -24.36 -8.43 -8.75
N ASN A 17 -23.37 -7.65 -9.17
CA ASN A 17 -22.07 -8.14 -9.61
C ASN A 17 -20.98 -7.27 -9.02
N VAL A 18 -20.40 -7.73 -7.92
CA VAL A 18 -19.19 -7.13 -7.35
C VAL A 18 -18.03 -7.74 -8.08
N THR A 19 -17.33 -6.97 -8.93
CA THR A 19 -16.16 -7.44 -9.71
C THR A 19 -14.83 -7.20 -9.02
N ASP A 20 -14.85 -6.56 -7.85
CA ASP A 20 -13.65 -6.22 -7.10
C ASP A 20 -12.91 -7.46 -6.63
N ARG A 21 -11.59 -7.40 -6.73
CA ARG A 21 -10.69 -8.41 -6.19
C ARG A 21 -10.59 -8.20 -4.67
N ILE A 22 -10.71 -9.28 -3.90
CA ILE A 22 -10.51 -9.23 -2.45
C ILE A 22 -9.00 -9.12 -2.19
N PRO A 23 -8.49 -8.01 -1.62
CA PRO A 23 -7.07 -7.88 -1.33
C PRO A 23 -6.66 -8.87 -0.24
N ARG A 24 -5.52 -9.52 -0.42
CA ARG A 24 -4.84 -10.29 0.62
C ARG A 24 -3.68 -9.48 1.17
N VAL A 25 -3.66 -9.28 2.49
CA VAL A 25 -2.48 -8.76 3.19
C VAL A 25 -1.38 -9.82 3.15
N VAL A 26 -0.19 -9.43 2.69
CA VAL A 26 0.98 -10.30 2.62
C VAL A 26 1.88 -10.09 3.84
N GLY A 27 2.02 -8.85 4.29
CA GLY A 27 2.85 -8.55 5.45
C GLY A 27 2.84 -7.09 5.86
N TYR A 28 3.65 -6.79 6.86
CA TYR A 28 3.92 -5.45 7.34
C TYR A 28 5.44 -5.26 7.50
N GLN A 29 5.88 -4.02 7.29
CA GLN A 29 7.26 -3.61 7.48
C GLN A 29 7.29 -2.37 8.36
N SER A 30 8.05 -2.44 9.45
CA SER A 30 8.42 -1.24 10.21
C SER A 30 9.58 -0.56 9.49
N ILE A 31 9.39 0.71 9.15
CA ILE A 31 10.38 1.55 8.47
C ILE A 31 10.90 2.55 9.49
N ALA A 32 12.16 2.38 9.89
CA ALA A 32 12.83 3.32 10.76
C ALA A 32 13.03 4.67 10.05
N ALA A 33 13.16 5.74 10.83
CA ALA A 33 13.59 7.03 10.31
C ALA A 33 14.89 6.89 9.51
N SER A 34 15.08 7.69 8.47
CA SER A 34 16.27 7.66 7.61
C SER A 34 16.53 6.34 6.87
N SER A 35 15.55 5.43 6.79
CA SER A 35 15.73 4.13 6.13
C SER A 35 15.08 4.05 4.74
N SER A 36 15.72 3.26 3.88
CA SER A 36 15.22 2.89 2.55
C SER A 36 15.26 1.38 2.42
N GLY A 37 14.42 0.83 1.56
CA GLY A 37 14.34 -0.61 1.38
C GLY A 37 13.30 -1.02 0.36
N SER A 38 13.13 -2.33 0.22
CA SER A 38 12.18 -2.91 -0.72
C SER A 38 11.70 -4.27 -0.24
N VAL A 39 10.49 -4.63 -0.66
CA VAL A 39 9.93 -5.97 -0.47
C VAL A 39 9.32 -6.47 -1.77
N SER A 40 9.51 -7.77 -2.03
CA SER A 40 8.85 -8.48 -3.13
C SER A 40 7.49 -8.97 -2.66
N CYS A 41 6.45 -8.70 -3.45
CA CYS A 41 5.14 -9.32 -3.28
C CYS A 41 5.07 -10.63 -4.07
N PRO A 42 4.39 -11.67 -3.53
CA PRO A 42 4.09 -12.90 -4.27
C PRO A 42 3.13 -12.63 -5.44
N GLU A 43 2.74 -13.65 -6.21
CA GLU A 43 1.83 -13.49 -7.36
C GLU A 43 0.55 -12.72 -7.01
N GLY A 44 0.19 -11.76 -7.88
CA GLY A 44 -0.95 -10.85 -7.74
C GLY A 44 -0.53 -9.39 -7.93
N GLU A 45 -1.50 -8.46 -8.01
CA GLU A 45 -1.22 -7.04 -8.22
C GLU A 45 -0.89 -6.35 -6.88
N PRO A 46 0.31 -5.79 -6.68
CA PRO A 46 0.71 -5.27 -5.37
C PRO A 46 -0.07 -4.03 -4.95
N TRP A 47 -0.36 -3.94 -3.66
CA TRP A 47 -0.90 -2.73 -3.03
C TRP A 47 -0.19 -2.45 -1.71
N TYR A 48 -0.26 -1.20 -1.25
CA TYR A 48 0.25 -0.82 0.06
C TYR A 48 -0.64 0.22 0.77
N GLN A 49 -0.48 0.27 2.09
CA GLN A 49 -0.93 1.34 2.95
C GLN A 49 0.25 1.80 3.81
N LEU A 50 0.50 3.10 3.83
CA LEU A 50 1.56 3.71 4.63
C LEU A 50 0.94 4.48 5.79
N SER A 51 1.37 4.17 7.02
CA SER A 51 1.00 4.92 8.23
C SER A 51 2.24 5.59 8.78
N LEU A 52 2.23 6.92 8.87
CA LEU A 52 3.34 7.71 9.38
C LEU A 52 3.32 7.73 10.90
N ILE A 53 4.47 7.52 11.53
CA ILE A 53 4.64 7.54 12.99
C ILE A 53 5.30 8.85 13.37
N GLY A 54 4.62 9.64 14.21
CA GLY A 54 5.09 10.95 14.69
C GLY A 54 4.45 12.13 13.94
N THR A 55 4.49 13.30 14.57
CA THR A 55 4.00 14.56 14.00
C THR A 55 4.95 15.09 12.92
N ALA A 56 4.38 15.73 11.89
CA ALA A 56 5.09 16.35 10.79
C ALA A 56 6.30 17.17 11.27
N ASP A 57 7.43 17.01 10.59
CA ASP A 57 8.69 17.67 10.90
C ASP A 57 8.53 19.21 10.79
N PRO A 58 8.59 19.97 11.91
CA PRO A 58 8.41 21.41 11.92
C PRO A 58 9.68 22.08 11.35
N GLY A 59 9.85 22.00 10.04
CA GLY A 59 11.04 22.55 9.37
C GLY A 59 11.21 22.19 7.91
N ALA A 60 10.48 21.19 7.38
CA ALA A 60 10.55 20.86 5.95
C ALA A 60 9.85 21.96 5.11
N PRO A 61 10.57 22.80 4.35
CA PRO A 61 9.93 23.78 3.48
C PRO A 61 9.27 23.01 2.34
N GLY A 62 7.95 22.84 2.40
CA GLY A 62 7.17 22.07 1.41
C GLY A 62 6.81 20.63 1.79
N GLY A 63 7.15 20.17 3.00
CA GLY A 63 6.49 19.08 3.73
C GLY A 63 6.10 17.83 2.92
N SER A 64 7.01 17.21 2.16
CA SER A 64 6.70 15.93 1.55
C SER A 64 6.77 14.83 2.62
N PRO A 65 5.67 14.10 2.90
CA PRO A 65 5.70 13.01 3.86
C PRO A 65 6.67 11.93 3.39
N ALA A 66 7.47 11.40 4.30
CA ALA A 66 8.46 10.38 4.02
C ALA A 66 8.22 9.16 4.93
N PRO A 67 8.47 7.94 4.45
CA PRO A 67 9.09 7.60 3.17
C PRO A 67 8.12 7.64 1.98
N LYS A 68 8.64 7.95 0.77
CA LYS A 68 7.91 7.80 -0.48
C LYS A 68 7.96 6.34 -0.91
N VAL A 69 6.79 5.75 -1.11
CA VAL A 69 6.63 4.37 -1.57
C VAL A 69 6.37 4.35 -3.07
N THR A 70 6.96 3.38 -3.76
CA THR A 70 6.80 3.16 -5.21
C THR A 70 6.60 1.68 -5.46
N ILE A 71 5.78 1.34 -6.45
CA ILE A 71 5.57 -0.03 -6.91
C ILE A 71 6.15 -0.14 -8.32
N SER A 72 6.99 -1.14 -8.56
CA SER A 72 7.52 -1.49 -9.87
C SER A 72 7.43 -2.99 -10.07
N GLY A 73 6.55 -3.43 -10.97
CA GLY A 73 6.22 -4.85 -11.12
C GLY A 73 5.71 -5.43 -9.79
N GLN A 74 6.38 -6.48 -9.31
CA GLN A 74 6.06 -7.15 -8.04
C GLN A 74 6.82 -6.56 -6.83
N THR A 75 7.55 -5.46 -6.98
CA THR A 75 8.40 -4.92 -5.92
C THR A 75 7.85 -3.60 -5.40
N ILE A 76 7.64 -3.53 -4.09
CA ILE A 76 7.31 -2.30 -3.37
C ILE A 76 8.61 -1.78 -2.75
N SER A 77 9.00 -0.56 -3.11
CA SER A 77 10.22 0.09 -2.63
C SER A 77 9.89 1.38 -1.91
N TRP A 78 10.66 1.71 -0.88
CA TRP A 78 10.53 2.96 -0.13
C TRP A 78 11.87 3.65 0.05
N GLY A 79 11.83 4.97 0.08
CA GLY A 79 12.98 5.81 0.38
C GLY A 79 12.59 7.25 0.66
N ILE A 80 13.57 8.05 1.06
CA ILE A 80 13.33 9.46 1.39
C ILE A 80 13.45 10.29 0.11
N PRO A 81 12.39 10.96 -0.33
CA PRO A 81 12.47 11.84 -1.50
C PRO A 81 13.33 13.07 -1.16
N SER A 82 13.88 13.72 -2.19
CA SER A 82 14.54 15.02 -2.01
C SER A 82 13.58 16.02 -1.34
N GLY A 83 14.01 16.63 -0.23
CA GLY A 83 13.17 17.53 0.56
C GLY A 83 12.14 16.85 1.46
N GLY A 84 12.15 15.51 1.54
CA GLY A 84 11.34 14.74 2.50
C GLY A 84 11.95 14.72 3.90
N SER A 85 11.12 14.50 4.92
CA SER A 85 11.60 14.38 6.31
C SER A 85 12.39 13.08 6.50
N SER A 86 13.64 13.18 6.93
CA SER A 86 14.46 12.02 7.29
C SER A 86 14.21 11.51 8.71
N THR A 87 13.46 12.25 9.52
CA THR A 87 13.18 11.93 10.93
C THR A 87 11.89 11.15 11.11
N GLN A 88 11.05 11.09 10.06
CA GLN A 88 9.76 10.41 10.09
C GLN A 88 9.93 8.89 9.92
N ALA A 89 9.43 8.14 10.90
CA ALA A 89 9.29 6.69 10.81
C ALA A 89 7.90 6.32 10.26
N ALA A 90 7.73 5.11 9.74
CA ALA A 90 6.45 4.67 9.21
C ALA A 90 6.24 3.15 9.36
N THR A 91 4.98 2.74 9.30
CA THR A 91 4.58 1.35 9.12
C THR A 91 3.99 1.18 7.74
N LEU A 92 4.56 0.27 6.96
CA LEU A 92 4.06 -0.13 5.66
C LEU A 92 3.28 -1.45 5.83
N VAL A 93 2.02 -1.46 5.46
CA VAL A 93 1.24 -2.69 5.28
C VAL A 93 1.13 -2.93 3.78
N PHE A 94 1.38 -4.15 3.33
CA PHE A 94 1.36 -4.46 1.90
C PHE A 94 0.72 -5.81 1.62
N GLY A 95 0.24 -5.94 0.39
CA GLY A 95 -0.49 -7.12 -0.05
C GLY A 95 -0.59 -7.23 -1.56
N VAL A 96 -1.43 -8.16 -1.98
CA VAL A 96 -1.76 -8.38 -3.40
C VAL A 96 -3.26 -8.46 -3.59
N PHE A 97 -3.74 -8.06 -4.77
CA PHE A 97 -5.08 -8.40 -5.28
C PHE A 97 -5.08 -9.72 -6.04
#